data_AF-A0A317MF88-F1
#
_entry.id   AF-A0A317MF88-F1
#
_cell.length_a   1.000
_cell.length_b   1.000
_cell.length_c   1.000
_cell.angle_alpha   90.00
_cell.angle_beta   90.00
_cell.angle_gamma   90.00
#
_symmetry.space_group_name_H-M   'P 1'
#
loop_
_entity.id
_entity.type
_entity.pdbx_description
1 polymer ?
#
loop_
_entity_poly.entity_id
_entity_poly.type
_entity_poly.pdbx_seq_one_letter_code
_entity_poly.pdbx_strand_id
1 'polypeptide(L)'
;MGVSGAHTPAEAVCRVDLATLALRGLAAELRARGVEAREDGVFGVVDAGPAARPQRALLRPHRGDLWWWMRWPCQEGLPSALRGVPLTPVTRTSDAARRIVGALTTTAEG
;
A
#
# COMPACT_ATOMS: atom_id res chain seq x y z
N MET A 1 18.61 -11.76 -28.54
CA MET A 1 19.35 -12.01 -27.29
C MET A 1 18.67 -11.19 -26.20
N GLY A 2 17.88 -11.84 -25.35
CA GLY A 2 17.17 -11.17 -24.25
C GLY A 2 18.09 -11.10 -23.04
N VAL A 3 18.30 -9.90 -22.50
CA VAL A 3 18.97 -9.73 -21.20
C VAL A 3 18.01 -10.20 -20.10
N SER A 4 18.16 -11.45 -19.68
CA SER A 4 17.58 -11.92 -18.42
C SER A 4 18.29 -11.15 -17.31
N GLY A 5 17.66 -10.09 -16.84
CA GLY A 5 18.11 -9.33 -15.68
C GLY A 5 18.16 -10.25 -14.47
N ALA A 6 19.35 -10.75 -14.14
CA ALA A 6 19.61 -11.44 -12.91
C ALA A 6 19.57 -10.39 -11.80
N HIS A 7 18.39 -10.17 -11.19
CA HIS A 7 18.34 -9.46 -9.93
C HIS A 7 19.20 -10.26 -8.94
N THR A 8 20.25 -9.62 -8.44
CA THR A 8 21.15 -10.25 -7.48
C THR A 8 20.38 -10.54 -6.18
N PRO A 9 20.74 -11.61 -5.44
CA PRO A 9 20.09 -11.91 -4.16
C PRO A 9 20.18 -10.76 -3.16
N ALA A 10 21.22 -9.93 -3.24
CA ALA A 10 21.37 -8.73 -2.41
C ALA A 10 20.29 -7.66 -2.69
N GLU A 11 19.92 -7.43 -3.94
CA GLU A 11 18.82 -6.52 -4.29
C GLU A 11 17.46 -7.03 -3.81
N ALA A 12 17.24 -8.34 -3.90
CA ALA A 12 16.00 -8.95 -3.41
C ALA A 12 15.86 -8.79 -1.89
N VAL A 13 16.94 -9.03 -1.13
CA VAL A 13 16.96 -8.84 0.33
C VAL A 13 16.74 -7.37 0.70
N CYS A 14 17.41 -6.43 0.03
CA CYS A 14 17.21 -5.00 0.26
C CYS A 14 15.76 -4.57 -0.01
N ARG A 15 15.11 -5.12 -1.04
CA ARG A 15 13.71 -4.82 -1.35
C ARG A 15 12.74 -5.39 -0.31
N VAL A 16 13.01 -6.58 0.24
CA VAL A 16 12.19 -7.17 1.31
C VAL A 16 12.30 -6.36 2.60
N ASP A 17 13.51 -5.91 2.96
CA ASP A 17 13.73 -5.07 4.13
C ASP A 17 13.03 -3.71 3.97
N LEU A 18 13.21 -3.07 2.80
CA LEU A 18 12.54 -1.81 2.47
C LEU A 18 11.02 -1.94 2.48
N ALA A 19 10.47 -3.01 1.91
CA ALA A 19 9.03 -3.27 1.93
C ALA A 19 8.52 -3.41 3.37
N THR A 20 9.24 -4.14 4.22
CA THR A 20 8.88 -4.33 5.64
C THR A 20 8.92 -3.01 6.41
N LEU A 21 9.97 -2.21 6.23
CA LEU A 21 10.08 -0.88 6.84
C LEU A 21 8.98 0.06 6.36
N ALA A 22 8.63 -0.02 5.08
CA ALA A 22 7.58 0.81 4.52
C ALA A 22 6.18 0.45 5.06
N LEU A 23 5.85 -0.85 5.19
CA LEU A 23 4.60 -1.31 5.82
C LEU A 23 4.48 -0.77 7.24
N ARG A 24 5.53 -0.93 8.04
CA ARG A 24 5.59 -0.40 9.41
C ARG A 24 5.46 1.11 9.45
N GLY A 25 6.17 1.81 8.57
CA GLY A 25 6.14 3.27 8.47
C GLY A 25 4.74 3.79 8.12
N LEU A 26 4.08 3.20 7.12
CA LEU A 26 2.73 3.59 6.73
C LEU A 26 1.72 3.32 7.86
N ALA A 27 1.80 2.15 8.50
CA ALA A 27 0.91 1.82 9.61
C ALA A 27 1.14 2.74 10.82
N ALA A 28 2.38 3.10 11.14
CA ALA A 28 2.69 4.07 12.19
C ALA A 28 2.10 5.46 11.88
N GLU A 29 2.24 5.93 10.64
CA GLU A 29 1.66 7.21 10.20
C GLU A 29 0.13 7.22 10.30
N LEU A 30 -0.54 6.12 9.94
CA LEU A 30 -1.99 5.99 10.07
C LEU A 30 -2.43 6.00 11.54
N ARG A 31 -1.75 5.22 12.40
CA ARG A 31 -2.03 5.19 13.86
C ARG A 31 -1.81 6.56 14.51
N ALA A 32 -0.76 7.29 14.12
CA ALA A 32 -0.50 8.65 14.60
C ALA A 32 -1.62 9.64 14.25
N ARG A 33 -2.45 9.33 13.24
CA ARG A 33 -3.62 10.10 12.82
C ARG A 33 -4.94 9.54 13.38
N GLY A 34 -4.87 8.61 14.34
CA GLY A 34 -6.03 8.00 14.97
C GLY A 34 -6.72 6.93 14.12
N VAL A 35 -6.09 6.47 13.03
CA VAL A 35 -6.64 5.41 12.18
C VAL A 35 -6.10 4.05 12.62
N GLU A 36 -7.01 3.12 12.92
CA GLU A 36 -6.65 1.72 13.14
C GLU A 36 -5.91 1.18 11.91
N ALA A 37 -4.72 0.61 12.09
CA ALA A 37 -3.93 0.09 10.98
C ALA A 37 -3.32 -1.27 11.30
N ARG A 38 -3.46 -2.21 10.36
CA ARG A 38 -2.91 -3.57 10.44
C ARG A 38 -2.08 -3.88 9.20
N GLU A 39 -0.90 -4.43 9.43
CA GLU A 39 0.04 -4.80 8.37
C GLU A 39 -0.07 -6.30 8.08
N ASP A 40 -0.01 -6.66 6.80
CA ASP A 40 0.19 -8.02 6.32
C ASP A 40 1.50 -8.06 5.53
N GLY A 41 2.56 -8.53 6.20
CA GLY A 41 3.89 -8.64 5.61
C GLY A 41 4.02 -9.74 4.55
N VAL A 42 3.08 -10.68 4.49
CA VAL A 42 3.08 -11.77 3.50
C VAL A 42 2.59 -11.26 2.16
N PHE A 43 1.54 -10.43 2.18
CA PHE A 43 0.93 -9.88 0.97
C PHE A 43 1.37 -8.44 0.67
N GLY A 44 2.17 -7.81 1.53
CA GLY A 44 2.61 -6.43 1.39
C GLY A 44 1.46 -5.44 1.50
N VAL A 45 0.58 -5.64 2.47
CA VAL A 45 -0.68 -4.88 2.63
C VAL A 45 -0.69 -4.11 3.94
N VAL A 46 -1.32 -2.94 3.93
CA VAL A 46 -1.77 -2.25 5.13
C VAL A 46 -3.28 -2.03 5.03
N ASP A 47 -4.04 -2.63 5.93
CA ASP A 47 -5.45 -2.33 6.15
C ASP A 47 -5.56 -1.12 7.10
N ALA A 48 -6.41 -0.15 6.75
CA ALA A 48 -6.61 1.11 7.46
C ALA A 48 -8.09 1.38 7.72
N GLY A 49 -8.45 1.75 8.94
CA GLY A 49 -9.83 2.00 9.37
C GLY A 49 -10.49 0.80 10.05
N PRO A 50 -11.80 0.89 10.35
CA PRO A 50 -12.50 -0.12 11.14
C PRO A 50 -12.52 -1.48 10.45
N ALA A 51 -12.39 -2.55 11.23
CA ALA A 51 -12.34 -3.93 10.72
C ALA A 51 -13.56 -4.33 9.86
N ALA A 52 -14.71 -3.68 10.05
CA ALA A 52 -15.92 -3.90 9.26
C ALA A 52 -15.81 -3.38 7.82
N ARG A 53 -15.03 -2.32 7.58
CA ARG A 53 -14.82 -1.70 6.26
C ARG A 53 -13.40 -1.11 6.15
N PRO A 54 -12.36 -1.94 6.14
CA PRO A 54 -11.00 -1.45 6.02
C PRO A 54 -10.74 -0.91 4.61
N GLN A 55 -10.02 0.20 4.52
CA GLN A 55 -9.38 0.66 3.29
C GLN A 55 -8.02 -0.02 3.15
N ARG A 56 -7.70 -0.51 1.95
CA ARG A 56 -6.49 -1.31 1.73
C ARG A 56 -5.44 -0.58 0.92
N ALA A 57 -4.23 -0.49 1.45
CA ALA A 57 -3.04 -0.07 0.73
C ALA A 57 -2.14 -1.27 0.43
N LEU A 58 -1.59 -1.36 -0.77
CA LEU A 58 -0.74 -2.46 -1.24
C LEU A 58 0.62 -1.91 -1.70
N LEU A 59 1.69 -2.65 -1.41
CA LEU A 59 2.98 -2.46 -2.07
C LEU A 59 3.02 -3.24 -3.37
N ARG A 60 3.19 -2.53 -4.50
CA ARG A 60 3.38 -3.17 -5.81
C ARG A 60 4.49 -2.51 -6.60
N PRO A 61 5.23 -3.27 -7.43
CA PRO A 61 6.17 -2.71 -8.39
C PRO A 61 5.45 -1.79 -9.39
N HIS A 62 6.02 -0.61 -9.65
CA HIS A 62 5.57 0.32 -10.65
C HIS A 62 6.75 1.13 -11.18
N ARG A 63 6.94 1.14 -12.51
CA ARG A 63 8.02 1.88 -13.20
C ARG A 63 9.45 1.63 -12.68
N GLY A 64 9.72 0.43 -12.17
CA GLY A 64 11.05 0.05 -11.65
C GLY A 64 11.20 0.18 -10.13
N ASP A 65 10.25 0.84 -9.45
CA ASP A 65 10.27 1.06 -8.00
C ASP A 65 9.08 0.40 -7.29
N LEU A 66 9.11 0.36 -5.96
CA LEU A 66 7.95 0.00 -5.13
C LEU A 66 7.05 1.21 -4.88
N TRP A 67 5.75 1.02 -5.00
CA TRP A 67 4.73 2.06 -4.84
C TRP A 67 3.63 1.61 -3.90
N TRP A 68 3.01 2.58 -3.23
CA TRP A 68 1.75 2.42 -2.54
C TRP A 68 0.59 2.49 -3.53
N TRP A 69 -0.29 1.50 -3.47
CA TRP A 69 -1.50 1.42 -4.28
C TRP A 69 -2.70 1.34 -3.37
N MET A 70 -3.72 2.14 -3.60
CA MET A 70 -4.95 2.07 -2.82
C MET A 70 -5.99 1.25 -3.57
N ARG A 71 -6.50 0.20 -2.91
CA ARG A 71 -7.73 -0.45 -3.35
C ARG A 71 -8.88 0.33 -2.74
N TRP A 72 -9.55 1.13 -3.57
CA TRP A 72 -10.88 1.61 -3.21
C TRP A 72 -11.80 0.41 -3.00
N PRO A 73 -12.78 0.51 -2.09
CA PRO A 73 -13.78 -0.53 -1.97
C PRO A 73 -14.46 -0.64 -3.33
N CYS A 74 -14.35 -1.82 -3.94
CA CYS A 74 -15.56 -2.61 -3.91
C CYS A 74 -16.74 -2.08 -4.73
N GLN A 75 -16.59 -1.19 -5.72
CA GLN A 75 -17.70 -0.90 -6.64
C GLN A 75 -18.12 -2.20 -7.31
N GLU A 76 -19.25 -2.78 -6.91
CA GLU A 76 -19.74 -4.08 -7.40
C GLU A 76 -19.62 -4.13 -8.94
N GLY A 77 -19.03 -5.20 -9.47
CA GLY A 77 -18.88 -5.41 -10.92
C GLY A 77 -17.51 -5.15 -11.57
N LEU A 78 -16.53 -4.52 -10.89
CA LEU A 78 -15.18 -4.32 -11.47
C LEU A 78 -14.19 -5.47 -11.17
N PRO A 79 -13.41 -5.95 -12.16
CA PRO A 79 -12.47 -7.06 -11.95
C PRO A 79 -11.31 -6.67 -11.02
N SER A 80 -10.96 -7.60 -10.11
CA SER A 80 -10.00 -7.43 -9.01
C SER A 80 -8.62 -6.91 -9.44
N ALA A 81 -8.18 -7.23 -10.66
CA ALA A 81 -6.89 -6.87 -11.22
C ALA A 81 -6.75 -5.37 -11.60
N LEU A 82 -7.86 -4.66 -11.77
CA LEU A 82 -7.89 -3.21 -12.09
C LEU A 82 -8.11 -2.32 -10.86
N ARG A 83 -8.39 -2.90 -9.68
CA ARG A 83 -8.83 -2.17 -8.48
C ARG A 83 -7.71 -1.62 -7.61
N GLY A 84 -6.77 -0.88 -8.19
CA GLY A 84 -5.75 -0.18 -7.43
C GLY A 84 -5.31 1.08 -8.15
N VAL A 85 -5.36 2.23 -7.49
CA VAL A 85 -4.79 3.48 -8.02
C VAL A 85 -3.40 3.65 -7.40
N PRO A 86 -2.33 3.85 -8.20
CA PRO A 86 -1.03 4.18 -7.63
C PRO A 86 -1.15 5.52 -6.91
N LEU A 87 -0.77 5.52 -5.63
CA LEU A 87 -0.78 6.71 -4.80
C LEU A 87 0.55 7.45 -4.96
N THR A 88 1.62 6.84 -4.46
CA THR A 88 2.90 7.52 -4.23
C THR A 88 4.01 6.47 -4.11
N PRO A 89 5.28 6.82 -4.41
CA PRO A 89 6.40 5.93 -4.17
C PRO A 89 6.47 5.48 -2.70
N VAL A 90 7.02 4.29 -2.48
CA VAL A 90 7.14 3.68 -1.15
C VAL A 90 7.84 4.56 -0.11
N THR A 91 8.76 5.43 -0.57
CA THR A 91 9.52 6.38 0.25
C THR A 91 8.70 7.55 0.79
N ARG A 92 7.43 7.70 0.38
CA ARG A 92 6.53 8.79 0.79
C ARG A 92 5.34 8.27 1.60
N THR A 93 5.61 7.53 2.66
CA THR A 93 4.59 6.94 3.55
C THR A 93 3.62 7.98 4.13
N SER A 94 4.10 9.16 4.52
CA SER A 94 3.23 10.22 5.08
C SER A 94 2.23 10.78 4.04
N ASP A 95 2.62 10.84 2.76
CA ASP A 95 1.73 11.26 1.66
C ASP A 95 0.67 10.18 1.37
N ALA A 96 1.09 8.91 1.37
CA ALA A 96 0.16 7.78 1.27
C ALA A 96 -0.86 7.81 2.41
N ALA A 97 -0.40 7.99 3.66
CA ALA A 97 -1.27 8.08 4.83
C ALA A 97 -2.29 9.22 4.71
N ARG A 98 -1.85 10.42 4.28
CA ARG A 98 -2.75 11.57 4.07
C ARG A 98 -3.87 11.25 3.07
N ARG A 99 -3.55 10.61 1.95
CA ARG A 99 -4.52 10.25 0.91
C ARG A 99 -5.48 9.16 1.40
N ILE A 100 -4.99 8.18 2.16
CA ILE A 100 -5.81 7.12 2.75
C ILE A 100 -6.81 7.71 3.76
N VAL A 101 -6.36 8.59 4.64
CA VAL A 101 -7.22 9.30 5.60
C VAL A 101 -8.30 10.10 4.88
N GLY A 102 -7.95 10.85 3.82
CA GLY A 102 -8.94 11.61 3.04
C GLY A 102 -10.00 10.73 2.37
N ALA A 103 -9.63 9.53 1.91
CA ALA A 103 -10.59 8.58 1.35
C ALA A 103 -11.51 7.97 2.43
N LEU A 104 -10.97 7.70 3.62
CA LEU A 104 -11.73 7.21 4.78
C LEU A 104 -12.80 8.23 5.22
N THR A 105 -12.43 9.52 5.31
CA THR A 105 -13.39 10.58 5.69
C THR A 105 -14.46 10.79 4.63
N THR A 106 -14.11 10.70 3.35
CA THR A 106 -15.07 10.84 2.24
C THR A 106 -16.07 9.68 2.20
N THR A 107 -15.67 8.48 2.63
CA THR A 107 -16.54 7.29 2.64
C THR A 107 -17.48 7.27 3.85
N ALA A 108 -17.19 8.04 4.91
CA ALA A 108 -18.03 8.11 6.11
C ALA A 108 -19.28 9.01 5.92
N GLU A 109 -19.26 9.89 4.92
CA GLU A 109 -20.31 10.90 4.63
C GLU A 109 -21.27 10.43 3.51
N GLY A 110 -21.48 9.13 3.35
CA GLY A 110 -22.26 8.53 2.25
C GLY A 110 -23.15 7.38 2.65
#